data_AF-A0AAV0WSF4-F1
#
_entry.id   AF-A0AAV0WSF4-F1
#
_cell.length_a   1.000
_cell.length_b   1.000
_cell.length_c   1.000
_cell.angle_alpha   90.00
_cell.angle_beta   90.00
_cell.angle_gamma   90.00
#
_symmetry.space_group_name_H-M   'P 1'
#
loop_
_entity.id
_entity.type
_entity.pdbx_description
1 polymer ?
#
loop_
_entity_poly.entity_id
_entity_poly.type
_entity_poly.pdbx_seq_one_letter_code
_entity_poly.pdbx_strand_id
1 'polypeptide(L)'
;MATKSLKPKGGSCCAVATCINYAGKVKRDGKTNISFYRFPKDPELQKKWTLKCRRGDNITPSLSYMCFSDDAYIRDLKAELLAYTPKFRKLKPDAYH
;
A
#
# COMPACT_ATOMS: atom_id res chain seq x y z
N MET A 1 -12.44 21.17 10.61
CA MET A 1 -12.38 19.73 10.95
C MET A 1 -10.92 19.37 11.21
N ALA A 2 -10.55 19.09 12.46
CA ALA A 2 -9.15 18.88 12.83
C ALA A 2 -8.64 17.55 12.27
N THR A 3 -7.74 17.60 11.29
CA THR A 3 -6.98 16.44 10.83
C THR A 3 -6.02 16.05 11.95
N LYS A 4 -6.39 15.03 12.72
CA LYS A 4 -5.52 14.44 13.75
C LYS A 4 -4.25 13.95 13.07
N SER A 5 -3.16 14.69 13.24
CA SER A 5 -1.83 14.31 12.76
C SER A 5 -1.40 13.06 13.53
N LEU A 6 -1.52 11.89 12.87
CA LEU A 6 -1.14 10.61 13.45
C LEU A 6 0.39 10.55 13.51
N LYS A 7 0.94 10.67 14.73
CA LYS A 7 2.37 10.40 14.97
C LYS A 7 2.71 9.01 14.43
N PRO A 8 3.81 8.84 13.67
CA PRO A 8 4.20 7.53 13.16
C PRO A 8 4.55 6.62 14.35
N LYS A 9 3.72 5.62 14.60
CA LYS A 9 4.07 4.51 15.51
C LYS A 9 5.04 3.62 14.75
N GLY A 10 6.18 3.25 15.36
CA GLY A 10 7.23 2.48 14.69
C GLY A 10 6.68 1.27 13.91
N GLY A 11 7.15 1.09 12.67
CA GLY A 11 6.70 0.05 11.74
C GLY A 11 6.17 0.59 10.41
N SER A 12 5.77 -0.30 9.50
CA SER A 12 5.29 0.05 8.16
C SER A 12 3.93 0.76 8.22
N CYS A 13 3.94 2.10 8.09
CA CYS A 13 2.75 2.94 8.00
C CYS A 13 2.50 3.33 6.54
N CYS A 14 1.24 3.34 6.11
CA CYS A 14 0.90 3.82 4.78
C CYS A 14 1.19 5.33 4.67
N ALA A 15 1.81 5.74 3.57
CA ALA A 15 2.18 7.12 3.31
C ALA A 15 1.03 7.97 2.75
N VAL A 16 -0.12 7.36 2.41
CA VAL A 16 -1.29 8.09 1.90
C VAL A 16 -1.93 8.92 3.01
N ALA A 17 -2.15 10.22 2.76
CA ALA A 17 -2.59 11.19 3.77
C ALA A 17 -3.90 10.81 4.49
N THR A 18 -4.82 10.20 3.77
CA THR A 18 -6.13 9.76 4.29
C THR A 18 -6.11 8.33 4.83
N CYS A 19 -5.02 7.58 4.64
CA CYS A 19 -4.95 6.19 5.03
C CYS A 19 -4.43 6.05 6.46
N ILE A 20 -5.21 5.36 7.30
CA ILE A 20 -4.89 5.12 8.70
C ILE A 20 -4.35 3.70 8.96
N ASN A 21 -4.00 2.97 7.90
CA ASN A 21 -3.49 1.62 7.98
C ASN A 21 -1.98 1.61 8.26
N TYR A 22 -1.59 0.81 9.24
CA TYR A 22 -0.21 0.46 9.53
C TYR A 22 -0.15 -1.01 9.95
N ALA A 23 1.00 -1.65 9.75
CA ALA A 23 1.15 -3.11 9.89
C ALA A 23 0.60 -3.64 11.23
N GLY A 24 0.91 -2.97 12.34
CA GLY A 24 0.41 -3.35 13.67
C GLY A 24 -1.12 -3.27 13.80
N LYS A 25 -1.77 -2.26 13.21
CA LYS A 25 -3.24 -2.15 13.23
C LYS A 25 -3.87 -3.24 12.38
N VAL A 26 -3.39 -3.39 11.15
CA VAL A 26 -3.89 -4.40 10.19
C VAL A 26 -3.84 -5.80 10.79
N LYS A 27 -2.73 -6.14 11.47
CA LYS A 27 -2.57 -7.42 12.16
C LYS A 27 -3.54 -7.59 13.33
N ARG A 28 -3.76 -6.56 14.16
CA ARG A 28 -4.73 -6.61 15.28
C ARG A 28 -6.18 -6.70 14.80
N ASP A 29 -6.51 -6.02 13.72
CA ASP A 29 -7.85 -6.00 13.13
C ASP A 29 -8.14 -7.29 12.33
N GLY A 30 -7.19 -8.24 12.24
CA GLY A 30 -7.36 -9.49 11.48
C GLY A 30 -7.44 -9.30 9.96
N LYS A 31 -7.01 -8.16 9.43
CA LYS A 31 -7.09 -7.83 8.00
C LYS A 31 -5.94 -8.46 7.21
N THR A 32 -6.09 -9.71 6.82
CA THR A 32 -5.08 -10.47 6.06
C THR A 32 -4.97 -10.06 4.59
N ASN A 33 -5.96 -9.33 4.07
CA ASN A 33 -6.03 -8.85 2.69
C ASN A 33 -5.21 -7.58 2.42
N ILE A 34 -4.63 -6.94 3.43
CA ILE A 34 -3.85 -5.70 3.28
C ILE A 34 -2.35 -6.02 3.31
N SER A 35 -1.66 -5.66 2.24
CA SER A 35 -0.21 -5.84 2.09
C SER A 35 0.51 -4.50 2.00
N PHE A 36 1.66 -4.36 2.66
CA PHE A 36 2.47 -3.14 2.65
C PHE A 36 3.68 -3.30 1.72
N TYR A 37 3.83 -2.38 0.77
CA TYR A 37 4.93 -2.37 -0.18
C TYR A 37 5.79 -1.13 0.03
N ARG A 38 7.09 -1.29 -0.21
CA ARG A 38 8.02 -0.17 -0.36
C ARG A 38 7.74 0.56 -1.65
N PHE A 39 8.09 1.84 -1.68
CA PHE A 39 8.11 2.57 -2.94
C PHE A 39 9.09 1.92 -3.92
N PRO A 40 8.74 1.90 -5.21
CA PRO A 40 9.61 1.37 -6.24
C PRO A 40 10.91 2.20 -6.35
N LYS A 41 11.96 1.55 -6.84
CA LYS A 41 13.25 2.20 -7.15
C LYS A 41 13.17 3.06 -8.42
N ASP A 42 12.24 2.74 -9.31
CA ASP A 42 12.02 3.49 -10.54
C ASP A 42 11.53 4.92 -10.23
N PRO A 43 12.24 5.97 -10.68
CA PRO A 43 11.89 7.35 -10.35
C PRO A 43 10.53 7.81 -10.89
N GLU A 44 10.10 7.33 -12.06
CA GLU A 44 8.82 7.72 -12.65
C GLU A 44 7.66 7.12 -11.87
N LEU A 45 7.74 5.82 -11.55
CA LEU A 45 6.74 5.14 -10.74
C LEU A 45 6.72 5.69 -9.31
N GLN A 46 7.88 6.05 -8.77
CA GLN A 46 7.99 6.71 -7.48
C GLN A 46 7.26 8.06 -7.47
N LYS A 47 7.45 8.92 -8.48
CA LYS A 47 6.70 10.18 -8.62
C LYS A 47 5.19 9.94 -8.67
N LYS A 48 4.74 8.94 -9.43
CA LYS A 48 3.31 8.57 -9.51
C LYS A 48 2.76 8.17 -8.14
N TRP A 49 3.49 7.35 -7.39
CA TRP A 49 3.09 6.92 -6.04
C TRP A 49 3.08 8.10 -5.06
N THR A 50 4.08 8.98 -5.09
CA THR A 50 4.15 10.15 -4.22
C THR A 50 2.98 11.09 -4.46
N LEU A 51 2.62 11.35 -5.74
CA LEU A 51 1.46 12.15 -6.10
C LEU A 51 0.16 11.57 -5.52
N LYS A 52 0.03 10.24 -5.53
CA LYS A 52 -1.14 9.53 -4.97
C LYS A 52 -1.23 9.59 -3.46
N CYS A 53 -0.11 9.75 -2.76
CA CYS A 53 -0.16 9.95 -1.32
C CYS A 53 -0.88 11.23 -0.91
N ARG A 54 -0.97 12.24 -1.80
CA ARG A 54 -1.65 13.52 -1.56
C ARG A 54 -1.23 14.19 -0.25
N ARG A 55 0.04 14.02 0.12
CA ARG A 55 0.65 14.70 1.27
C ARG A 55 1.24 16.03 0.81
N GLY A 56 1.02 17.07 1.61
CA GLY A 56 1.63 18.38 1.38
C GLY A 56 3.08 18.45 1.85
N ASP A 57 3.50 17.51 2.71
CA ASP A 57 4.88 17.38 3.16
C ASP A 57 5.73 16.50 2.24
N ASN A 58 7.04 16.70 2.31
CA ASN A 58 8.00 15.99 1.48
C ASN A 58 8.12 14.53 1.95
N ILE A 59 7.43 13.61 1.27
CA ILE A 59 7.52 12.17 1.56
C ILE A 59 8.90 11.68 1.17
N THR A 60 9.64 11.09 2.11
CA THR A 60 10.86 10.33 1.83
C THR A 60 10.49 8.94 1.30
N PRO A 61 10.53 8.66 -0.02
CA PRO A 61 9.96 7.43 -0.57
C PRO A 61 10.73 6.19 -0.12
N SER A 62 12.04 6.32 0.06
CA SER A 62 12.94 5.24 0.50
C SER A 62 12.61 4.69 1.88
N LEU A 63 11.98 5.48 2.75
CA LEU A 63 11.56 5.07 4.09
C LEU A 63 10.06 4.80 4.21
N SER A 64 9.31 5.08 3.16
CA SER A 64 7.85 5.05 3.17
C SER A 64 7.28 3.73 2.65
N TYR A 65 6.02 3.47 3.01
CA TYR A 65 5.26 2.30 2.54
C TYR A 65 3.91 2.74 1.98
N MET A 66 3.36 1.92 1.09
CA MET A 66 1.99 2.03 0.59
C MET A 66 1.27 0.71 0.83
N CYS A 67 0.03 0.76 1.32
CA CYS A 67 -0.77 -0.44 1.51
C CYS A 67 -1.70 -0.68 0.32
N PHE A 68 -1.88 -1.93 -0.05
CA PHE A 68 -2.78 -2.38 -1.11
C PHE A 68 -3.69 -3.49 -0.57
N SER A 69 -4.96 -3.46 -0.95
CA SER A 69 -5.94 -4.52 -0.71
C SER A 69 -6.06 -5.45 -1.92
N ASP A 70 -6.76 -6.57 -1.75
CA ASP A 70 -6.87 -7.60 -2.80
C ASP A 70 -7.44 -7.10 -4.14
N ASP A 71 -8.28 -6.06 -4.12
CA ASP A 71 -8.84 -5.38 -5.28
C ASP A 71 -7.80 -4.62 -6.13
N ALA A 72 -6.67 -4.27 -5.54
CA ALA A 72 -5.54 -3.63 -6.21
C ALA A 72 -4.71 -4.62 -7.04
N TYR A 73 -4.97 -5.93 -6.94
CA TYR A 73 -4.24 -6.94 -7.70
C TYR A 73 -4.97 -7.34 -8.98
N ILE A 74 -4.18 -7.72 -9.99
CA ILE A 74 -4.70 -8.34 -11.20
C ILE A 74 -5.26 -9.71 -10.82
N ARG A 75 -6.52 -9.97 -11.22
CA ARG A 75 -7.17 -11.26 -11.02
C ARG A 75 -6.42 -12.34 -11.82
N ASP A 76 -5.92 -13.36 -11.14
CA ASP A 76 -5.24 -14.50 -11.77
C ASP A 76 -6.25 -15.64 -11.98
N LEU A 77 -6.97 -15.59 -13.10
CA LEU A 77 -7.99 -16.60 -13.44
C LEU A 77 -7.40 -18.02 -13.49
N LYS A 78 -6.13 -18.15 -13.91
CA LYS A 78 -5.47 -19.45 -13.97
C LYS A 78 -5.25 -20.03 -12.58
N ALA A 79 -4.80 -19.20 -11.63
CA ALA A 79 -4.65 -19.60 -10.24
C ALA A 79 -5.98 -20.01 -9.59
N GLU A 80 -7.05 -19.27 -9.88
CA GLU A 80 -8.40 -19.60 -9.39
C GLU A 80 -8.89 -20.95 -9.93
N LEU A 81 -8.79 -21.17 -11.25
CA LEU A 81 -9.26 -22.41 -11.88
C LEU A 81 -8.47 -23.65 -11.43
N LEU A 82 -7.18 -23.48 -11.16
CA LEU A 82 -6.28 -24.57 -10.76
C LEU A 82 -6.12 -24.67 -9.23
N ALA A 83 -6.87 -23.88 -8.46
CA ALA A 83 -6.87 -23.86 -6.99
C ALA A 83 -5.46 -23.78 -6.34
N TYR A 84 -4.53 -23.04 -6.95
CA TYR A 84 -3.21 -22.79 -6.37
C TYR A 84 -3.04 -21.33 -5.95
N THR A 85 -2.16 -21.08 -4.98
CA THR A 85 -1.82 -19.72 -4.55
C THR A 85 -0.55 -19.25 -5.27
N PRO A 86 -0.60 -18.16 -6.06
CA PRO A 86 0.58 -17.66 -6.75
C PRO A 86 1.59 -17.11 -5.74
N LYS A 87 2.87 -17.41 -5.96
CA LYS A 87 3.98 -16.92 -5.10
C LYS A 87 4.08 -15.39 -5.07
N PHE A 88 3.68 -14.74 -6.17
CA PHE A 88 3.66 -13.29 -6.29
C PHE A 88 2.36 -12.85 -6.94
N ARG A 89 1.68 -11.88 -6.32
CA ARG A 89 0.50 -11.22 -6.91
C ARG A 89 0.94 -9.95 -7.63
N LYS A 90 0.49 -9.78 -8.87
CA LYS A 90 0.77 -8.57 -9.66
C LYS A 90 -0.23 -7.48 -9.29
N LEU A 91 0.27 -6.30 -8.93
CA LEU A 91 -0.57 -5.11 -8.80
C LEU A 91 -1.08 -4.69 -10.18
N LYS A 92 -2.30 -4.17 -10.25
CA LYS A 92 -2.79 -3.57 -11.50
C LYS A 92 -1.90 -2.37 -11.86
N PRO A 93 -1.71 -2.04 -13.15
CA PRO A 93 -0.91 -0.89 -13.55
C PRO A 93 -1.47 0.42 -12.99
N ASP A 94 -2.80 0.44 -12.85
CA ASP A 94 -3.63 1.52 -12.30
C ASP A 94 -4.03 1.29 -10.84
N ALA A 95 -3.43 0.29 -10.18
CA ALA A 95 -3.64 0.03 -8.76
C ALA A 95 -3.09 1.20 -7.96
N TYR A 96 -3.98 2.16 -7.74
CA TYR A 96 -3.76 3.30 -6.90
C TYR A 96 -4.96 3.35 -5.95
N HIS A 97 -4.69 3.49 -4.65
CA HIS A 97 -5.64 3.51 -3.55
C HIS A 97 -6.93 4.31 -3.85
#